data_AF-A0A1G1VFI5-F1
#
_entry.id   AF-A0A1G1VFI5-F1
#
_cell.length_a   1.000
_cell.length_b   1.000
_cell.length_c   1.000
_cell.angle_alpha   90.00
_cell.angle_beta   90.00
_cell.angle_gamma   90.00
#
_symmetry.space_group_name_H-M   'P 1'
#
loop_
_entity.id
_entity.type
_entity.pdbx_description
1 polymer ?
#
loop_
_entity_poly.entity_id
_entity_poly.type
_entity_poly.pdbx_seq_one_letter_code
_entity_poly.pdbx_strand_id
1 'polypeptide(L)'
;MKIPVYGVLGNADIDPEVKVKMQKSKIKSEKDFLEIELGGKKIGICHYPPSPAASEGQALQRALESGKYDLLVHGHTHKRGMWHKGTTLLVNPGALQKTLEPSFAVYDTEANKVEIIDVVV
;
A
#
# COMPACT_ATOMS: atom_id res chain seq x y z
N MET A 1 -20.77 -3.71 -11.88
CA MET A 1 -20.24 -3.15 -10.61
C MET A 1 -18.87 -2.56 -10.91
N LYS A 2 -18.55 -1.35 -10.43
CA LYS A 2 -17.26 -0.70 -10.69
C LYS A 2 -16.45 -0.68 -9.39
N ILE A 3 -15.33 -1.38 -9.36
CA ILE A 3 -14.45 -1.44 -8.19
C ILE A 3 -13.60 -0.16 -8.19
N PRO A 4 -13.60 0.65 -7.11
CA PRO A 4 -12.76 1.82 -7.03
C PRO A 4 -11.28 1.43 -6.99
N VAL A 5 -10.43 2.26 -7.59
CA VAL A 5 -8.98 2.06 -7.61
C VAL A 5 -8.34 3.21 -6.86
N TYR A 6 -7.37 2.86 -6.02
CA TYR A 6 -6.55 3.75 -5.21
C TYR A 6 -5.08 3.48 -5.52
N GLY A 7 -4.25 4.51 -5.62
CA GLY A 7 -2.85 4.33 -6.00
C GLY A 7 -1.89 5.31 -5.34
N VAL A 8 -0.64 4.90 -5.20
CA VAL A 8 0.47 5.77 -4.85
C VAL A 8 1.56 5.63 -5.90
N LEU A 9 2.33 6.69 -6.13
CA LEU A 9 3.40 6.64 -7.11
C LEU A 9 4.63 5.92 -6.54
N GLY A 10 5.23 5.07 -7.36
CA GLY A 10 6.49 4.42 -7.07
C GLY A 10 7.69 5.17 -7.66
N ASN A 11 8.89 4.74 -7.27
CA ASN A 11 10.14 5.33 -7.73
C ASN A 11 10.37 5.21 -9.25
N ALA A 12 9.66 4.30 -9.92
CA ALA A 12 9.73 4.11 -11.36
C ALA A 12 8.69 4.95 -12.14
N ASP A 13 7.73 5.58 -11.45
CA ASP A 13 6.67 6.40 -12.05
C ASP A 13 7.17 7.84 -12.32
N ILE A 14 8.28 7.93 -13.06
CA ILE A 14 8.96 9.19 -13.37
C ILE A 14 8.40 9.90 -14.60
N ASP A 15 7.65 9.18 -15.44
CA ASP A 15 7.06 9.74 -16.66
C ASP A 15 5.94 10.75 -16.29
N PRO A 16 6.06 12.03 -16.69
CA PRO A 16 5.02 13.04 -16.48
C PRO A 16 3.64 12.61 -17.00
N GLU A 17 3.58 11.80 -18.06
CA GLU A 17 2.31 11.29 -18.59
C GLU A 17 1.56 10.41 -17.61
N VAL A 18 2.26 9.66 -16.74
CA VAL A 18 1.61 8.82 -15.72
C VAL A 18 0.83 9.71 -14.77
N LYS A 19 1.41 10.83 -14.32
CA LYS A 19 0.72 11.79 -13.46
C LYS A 19 -0.51 12.39 -14.14
N VAL A 20 -0.37 12.78 -15.41
CA VAL A 20 -1.48 13.35 -16.20
C VAL A 20 -2.59 12.32 -16.41
N LYS A 21 -2.26 11.07 -16.74
CA LYS A 21 -3.23 9.99 -16.92
C LYS A 21 -3.92 9.63 -15.60
N MET A 22 -3.19 9.60 -14.49
CA MET A 22 -3.76 9.38 -13.15
C MET A 22 -4.70 10.52 -12.75
N GLN A 23 -4.31 11.79 -12.95
CA GLN A 23 -5.17 12.95 -12.69
C GLN A 23 -6.44 12.98 -13.56
N LYS A 24 -6.34 12.54 -14.83
CA LYS A 24 -7.49 12.44 -15.75
C LYS A 24 -8.35 11.22 -15.47
N SER A 25 -7.81 10.20 -14.81
CA SER A 25 -8.54 9.02 -14.40
C SER A 25 -9.39 9.33 -13.16
N LYS A 26 -10.48 8.58 -12.94
CA LYS A 26 -11.28 8.67 -11.71
C LYS A 26 -10.63 7.91 -10.54
N ILE A 27 -9.31 7.71 -10.57
CA ILE A 27 -8.53 7.00 -9.56
C ILE A 27 -8.09 8.03 -8.52
N LYS A 28 -8.35 7.76 -7.24
CA LYS A 28 -7.80 8.59 -6.16
C LYS A 28 -6.34 8.17 -5.95
N SER A 29 -5.40 9.07 -6.17
CA SER A 29 -3.98 8.78 -6.01
C SER A 29 -3.20 9.91 -5.37
N GLU A 30 -2.22 9.54 -4.56
CA GLU A 30 -1.26 10.48 -3.97
C GLU A 30 0.16 10.16 -4.41
N LYS A 31 1.04 11.14 -4.31
CA LYS A 31 2.44 10.93 -4.65
C LYS A 31 3.15 10.04 -3.64
N ASP A 32 3.02 10.38 -2.35
CA ASP A 32 3.89 9.82 -1.31
C ASP A 32 3.11 8.91 -0.34
N PHE A 33 1.99 9.39 0.22
CA PHE A 33 1.16 8.65 1.16
C PHE A 33 -0.32 8.92 0.90
N LEU A 34 -1.10 7.86 0.73
CA LEU A 34 -2.54 7.94 0.51
C LEU A 34 -3.28 7.39 1.73
N GLU A 35 -4.18 8.20 2.29
CA GLU A 35 -5.12 7.78 3.32
C GLU A 35 -6.52 7.56 2.72
N ILE A 36 -7.12 6.43 3.09
CA ILE A 36 -8.51 6.08 2.75
C ILE A 36 -9.20 5.44 3.95
N GLU A 37 -10.54 5.46 3.90
CA GLU A 37 -11.39 4.75 4.84
C GLU A 37 -12.33 3.82 4.05
N LEU A 38 -12.34 2.54 4.38
CA LEU A 38 -13.18 1.52 3.75
C LEU A 38 -13.72 0.57 4.83
N GLY A 39 -15.03 0.30 4.85
CA GLY A 39 -15.63 -0.59 5.85
C GLY A 39 -15.41 -0.14 7.30
N GLY A 40 -15.27 1.17 7.55
CA GLY A 40 -14.94 1.73 8.87
C GLY A 40 -13.48 1.53 9.30
N LYS A 41 -12.60 1.10 8.39
CA LYS A 41 -11.17 0.86 8.64
C LYS A 41 -10.31 1.97 8.05
N LYS A 42 -9.38 2.49 8.84
CA LYS A 42 -8.40 3.48 8.40
C LYS A 42 -7.21 2.79 7.75
N ILE A 43 -7.00 3.08 6.47
CA ILE A 43 -5.98 2.44 5.65
C ILE A 43 -5.00 3.50 5.11
N GLY A 44 -3.72 3.27 5.36
CA GLY A 44 -2.63 4.06 4.79
C GLY A 44 -1.88 3.27 3.73
N ILE A 45 -1.53 3.91 2.61
CA ILE A 45 -0.82 3.29 1.50
C ILE A 45 0.41 4.15 1.17
N CYS A 46 1.57 3.54 1.04
CA CYS A 46 2.81 4.18 0.62
C CYS A 46 3.57 3.23 -0.32
N HIS A 47 4.38 3.73 -1.25
CA HIS A 47 5.23 2.83 -2.03
C HIS A 47 6.39 2.29 -1.18
N TYR A 48 7.00 3.15 -0.37
CA TYR A 48 8.22 2.85 0.36
C TYR A 48 7.93 2.21 1.72
N PRO A 49 8.81 1.33 2.22
CA PRO A 49 8.69 0.77 3.56
C PRO A 49 8.85 1.86 4.63
N PRO A 50 8.39 1.62 5.88
CA PRO A 50 8.62 2.52 6.98
C PRO A 50 10.13 2.76 7.16
N SER A 51 10.54 4.02 7.20
CA SER A 51 11.94 4.40 7.42
C SER A 51 12.04 5.64 8.30
N PRO A 52 12.80 5.59 9.40
CA PRO A 52 13.06 6.77 10.22
C PRO A 52 14.11 7.71 9.60
N ALA A 53 14.92 7.22 8.65
CA ALA A 53 16.07 7.94 8.09
C ALA A 53 15.84 8.45 6.66
N ALA A 54 15.04 7.75 5.85
CA ALA A 54 14.75 8.14 4.47
C ALA A 54 13.46 8.97 4.39
N SER A 55 13.46 10.02 3.57
CA SER A 55 12.32 10.94 3.46
C SER A 55 11.08 10.26 2.87
N GLU A 56 11.26 9.35 1.92
CA GLU A 56 10.17 8.70 1.18
C GLU A 56 9.37 7.70 2.04
N GLY A 57 10.03 7.08 3.03
CA GLY A 57 9.39 6.15 3.98
C GLY A 57 8.91 6.79 5.29
N GLN A 58 9.17 8.10 5.48
CA GLN A 58 8.92 8.78 6.75
C GLN A 58 7.43 8.96 7.04
N ALA A 59 6.62 9.18 6.01
CA ALA A 59 5.16 9.30 6.17
C ALA A 59 4.56 7.99 6.70
N LEU A 60 4.95 6.86 6.12
CA LEU A 60 4.51 5.54 6.58
C LEU A 60 5.05 5.21 7.98
N GLN A 61 6.30 5.60 8.29
CA GLN A 61 6.84 5.47 9.64
C GLN A 61 5.98 6.21 10.66
N ARG A 62 5.65 7.49 10.41
CA ARG A 62 4.80 8.29 11.32
C ARG A 62 3.40 7.70 11.46
N ALA A 63 2.82 7.20 10.37
CA ALA A 63 1.54 6.52 10.39
C ALA A 63 1.59 5.26 11.28
N LEU A 64 2.65 4.45 11.15
CA LEU A 64 2.88 3.26 11.94
C LEU A 64 3.08 3.59 13.44
N GLU A 65 3.86 4.63 13.77
CA GLU A 65 4.03 5.10 15.15
C GLU A 65 2.75 5.63 15.79
N SER A 66 1.85 6.20 14.97
CA SER A 66 0.64 6.84 15.50
C SER A 66 -0.35 5.85 16.13
N GLY A 67 -0.31 4.57 15.73
CA GLY A 67 -1.29 3.56 16.15
C GLY A 67 -2.74 3.84 15.70
N LYS A 68 -2.95 4.79 14.77
CA LYS A 68 -4.29 5.25 14.35
C LYS A 68 -4.89 4.47 13.17
N TYR A 69 -4.11 3.61 12.53
CA TYR A 69 -4.51 2.89 11.32
C TYR A 69 -4.78 1.43 11.64
N ASP A 70 -5.82 0.87 11.02
CA ASP A 70 -6.07 -0.56 11.07
C ASP A 70 -5.10 -1.30 10.14
N LEU A 71 -4.84 -0.72 8.95
CA LEU A 71 -3.97 -1.30 7.93
C LEU A 71 -3.03 -0.24 7.33
N LEU A 72 -1.77 -0.61 7.18
CA LEU A 72 -0.74 0.12 6.45
C LEU A 72 -0.16 -0.78 5.37
N VAL A 73 -0.15 -0.31 4.13
CA VAL A 73 0.34 -1.07 2.97
C VAL A 73 1.58 -0.41 2.40
N HIS A 74 2.60 -1.20 2.12
CA HIS A 74 3.77 -0.76 1.38
C HIS A 74 4.25 -1.73 0.31
N GLY A 75 5.10 -1.25 -0.60
CA GLY A 75 5.70 -2.05 -1.66
C GLY A 75 7.22 -1.88 -1.69
N HIS A 76 7.73 -1.47 -2.86
CA HIS A 76 9.13 -1.16 -3.18
C HIS A 76 10.13 -2.32 -3.13
N THR A 77 10.05 -3.21 -2.13
CA THR A 77 11.05 -4.27 -1.92
C THR A 77 10.80 -5.53 -2.74
N HIS A 78 9.61 -5.66 -3.35
CA HIS A 78 9.10 -6.85 -4.03
C HIS A 78 8.98 -8.10 -3.13
N LYS A 79 9.17 -7.95 -1.81
CA LYS A 79 9.09 -9.04 -0.85
C LYS A 79 7.76 -8.98 -0.12
N ARG A 80 6.99 -10.07 -0.21
CA ARG A 80 5.76 -10.22 0.57
C ARG A 80 6.06 -10.33 2.06
N GLY A 81 5.17 -9.78 2.89
CA GLY A 81 5.29 -9.89 4.33
C GLY A 81 4.17 -9.18 5.07
N MET A 82 3.94 -9.61 6.31
CA MET A 82 2.94 -9.04 7.19
C MET A 82 3.51 -8.96 8.60
N TRP A 83 3.32 -7.80 9.23
CA TRP A 83 3.80 -7.49 10.57
C TRP A 83 2.69 -6.80 11.36
N HIS A 84 2.81 -6.83 12.67
CA HIS A 84 1.88 -6.13 13.57
C HIS A 84 2.66 -5.14 14.42
N LYS A 85 2.07 -3.97 14.63
CA LYS A 85 2.52 -3.02 15.67
C LYS A 85 1.31 -2.56 16.47
N GLY A 86 1.20 -3.04 17.71
CA GLY A 86 -0.04 -2.90 18.47
C GLY A 86 -1.19 -3.53 17.69
N THR A 87 -2.22 -2.73 17.39
CA THR A 87 -3.39 -3.14 16.59
C THR A 87 -3.25 -2.90 15.09
N THR A 88 -2.18 -2.22 14.65
CA THR A 88 -1.96 -1.88 13.25
C THR A 88 -1.36 -3.06 12.48
N LEU A 89 -2.00 -3.44 11.38
CA LEU A 89 -1.44 -4.36 10.39
C LEU A 89 -0.51 -3.59 9.44
N LEU A 90 0.75 -4.01 9.32
CA LEU A 90 1.67 -3.53 8.30
C LEU A 90 1.86 -4.63 7.26
N VAL A 91 1.58 -4.35 6.00
CA VAL A 91 1.56 -5.37 4.94
C VAL A 91 2.36 -4.91 3.74
N ASN A 92 3.18 -5.82 3.22
CA ASN A 92 3.68 -5.78 1.86
C ASN A 92 3.08 -6.94 1.07
N PRO A 93 2.25 -6.69 0.05
CA PRO A 93 1.60 -7.74 -0.72
C PRO A 93 2.59 -8.50 -1.62
N GLY A 94 3.84 -8.03 -1.74
CA GLY A 94 4.82 -8.52 -2.69
C GLY A 94 4.76 -7.74 -4.00
N ALA A 95 5.07 -8.43 -5.10
CA ALA A 95 4.98 -7.87 -6.43
C ALA A 95 4.36 -8.91 -7.38
N LEU A 96 3.75 -8.45 -8.47
CA LEU A 96 3.25 -9.35 -9.53
C LEU A 96 4.34 -9.69 -10.56
N GLN A 97 5.40 -8.89 -10.62
CA GLN A 97 6.49 -9.04 -11.59
C GLN A 97 7.83 -8.74 -10.92
N LYS A 98 8.93 -9.17 -11.55
CA LYS A 98 10.30 -9.01 -11.03
C LYS A 98 10.46 -9.62 -9.63
N THR A 99 9.83 -10.77 -9.41
CA THR A 99 9.91 -11.60 -8.21
C THR A 99 9.80 -13.08 -8.61
N LEU A 100 10.34 -13.97 -7.79
CA LEU A 100 10.15 -15.43 -7.94
C LEU A 100 8.86 -15.93 -7.27
N GLU A 101 8.28 -15.10 -6.40
CA GLU A 101 7.07 -15.42 -5.64
C GLU A 101 6.03 -14.33 -5.91
N PRO A 102 5.36 -14.36 -7.08
CA PRO A 102 4.37 -13.36 -7.41
C PRO A 102 3.13 -13.51 -6.53
N SER A 103 2.71 -12.41 -5.91
CA SER A 103 1.62 -12.43 -4.93
C SER A 103 0.86 -11.10 -4.87
N PHE A 104 -0.33 -11.15 -4.28
CA PHE A 104 -1.11 -9.98 -3.86
C PHE A 104 -1.71 -10.24 -2.48
N ALA A 105 -2.38 -9.23 -1.90
CA ALA A 105 -3.06 -9.39 -0.62
C ALA A 105 -4.54 -9.04 -0.72
N VAL A 106 -5.37 -9.76 0.05
CA VAL A 106 -6.79 -9.48 0.27
C VAL A 106 -6.95 -9.07 1.73
N TYR A 107 -7.64 -7.95 1.95
CA TYR A 107 -7.99 -7.45 3.26
C TYR A 107 -9.49 -7.55 3.48
N ASP A 108 -9.88 -8.34 4.47
CA ASP A 108 -11.24 -8.39 5.00
C ASP A 108 -11.41 -7.28 6.05
N THR A 109 -12.18 -6.24 5.69
CA THR A 109 -12.41 -5.09 6.57
C THR A 109 -13.29 -5.41 7.78
N GLU A 110 -14.17 -6.41 7.67
CA GLU A 110 -15.06 -6.81 8.77
C GLU A 110 -14.28 -7.63 9.80
N ALA A 111 -13.50 -8.61 9.33
CA ALA A 111 -12.67 -9.45 10.20
C ALA A 111 -11.36 -8.78 10.64
N ASN A 112 -10.99 -7.64 10.04
CA ASN A 112 -9.69 -6.98 10.17
C ASN A 112 -8.53 -7.96 9.96
N LYS A 113 -8.58 -8.73 8.87
CA LYS A 113 -7.62 -9.79 8.56
C LYS A 113 -7.08 -9.65 7.15
N VAL A 114 -5.78 -9.89 6.99
CA VAL A 114 -5.13 -9.92 5.68
C VAL A 114 -4.69 -11.34 5.35
N GLU A 115 -4.88 -11.72 4.09
CA GLU A 115 -4.34 -12.93 3.50
C GLU A 115 -3.48 -12.56 2.29
N ILE A 116 -2.26 -13.12 2.22
CA ILE A 116 -1.39 -12.98 1.04
C ILE A 116 -1.63 -14.20 0.15
N ILE A 117 -2.01 -13.96 -1.08
CA ILE A 117 -2.39 -14.97 -2.07
C ILE A 117 -1.28 -15.06 -3.13
N ASP A 118 -0.81 -16.28 -3.35
CA ASP A 118 0.14 -16.59 -4.41
C ASP A 118 -0.55 -16.57 -5.77
N VAL A 119 0.13 -15.95 -6.74
CA VAL A 119 -0.26 -16.00 -8.14
C VAL A 119 0.45 -17.19 -8.76
N VAL A 120 -0.28 -18.27 -9.01
CA VAL A 120 0.26 -19.38 -9.79
C VAL A 120 0.34 -18.92 -11.24
N VAL A 121 1.55 -18.92 -11.79
CA VAL A 121 1.84 -18.55 -13.19
C VAL A 121 2.10 -19.81 -13.99
#